data_AF-A0A7V9MZF0-F1
#
_entry.id   AF-A0A7V9MZF0-F1
#
_cell.length_a   1.000
_cell.length_b   1.000
_cell.length_c   1.000
_cell.angle_alpha   90.00
_cell.angle_beta   90.00
_cell.angle_gamma   90.00
#
_symmetry.space_group_name_H-M   'P 1'
#
loop_
_entity.id
_entity.type
_entity.pdbx_description
1 polymer ?
#
loop_
_entity_poly.entity_id
_entity_poly.type
_entity_poly.pdbx_seq_one_letter_code
_entity_poly.pdbx_strand_id
1 'polypeptide(L)' 'KNLKEIAKGRTTIVISHRLATIRDADAILVLDNGMLNDVGSHAQLLQRNFVYNQLWNQQHSGAA' A
#
# COMPACT_ATOMS: atom_id res chain seq x y z
N LYS A 1 9.19 -7.40 -17.10
CA LYS A 1 9.99 -6.79 -16.00
C LYS A 1 9.06 -6.59 -14.81
N ASN A 2 9.45 -7.02 -13.60
CA ASN A 2 8.65 -6.76 -12.40
C ASN A 2 8.80 -5.28 -12.00
N LEU A 3 7.83 -4.72 -11.25
CA LEU A 3 7.83 -3.34 -10.77
C LEU A 3 9.13 -2.96 -10.05
N LYS A 4 9.72 -3.86 -9.24
CA LYS A 4 11.02 -3.63 -8.57
C LYS A 4 12.16 -3.32 -9.55
N GLU A 5 12.24 -4.07 -10.65
CA GLU A 5 13.25 -3.85 -11.69
C GLU A 5 13.06 -2.53 -12.42
N ILE A 6 11.82 -2.08 -12.56
CA ILE A 6 11.52 -0.77 -13.13
C ILE A 6 11.88 0.31 -12.10
N ALA A 7 11.56 0.14 -10.83
CA ALA A 7 11.80 1.16 -9.82
C ALA A 7 13.30 1.40 -9.51
N LYS A 8 14.19 0.46 -9.84
CA LYS A 8 15.62 0.56 -9.55
C LYS A 8 16.23 1.86 -10.11
N GLY A 9 16.80 2.68 -9.21
CA GLY A 9 17.46 3.95 -9.55
C GLY A 9 16.52 5.08 -9.93
N ARG A 10 15.20 4.95 -9.68
CA ARG A 10 14.18 5.94 -10.04
C ARG A 10 13.21 6.20 -8.90
N THR A 11 12.84 7.46 -8.72
CA THR A 11 11.65 7.79 -7.91
C THR A 11 10.42 7.24 -8.61
N THR A 12 9.69 6.34 -7.96
CA THR A 12 8.55 5.64 -8.55
C THR A 12 7.31 5.89 -7.70
N ILE A 13 6.28 6.46 -8.30
CA ILE A 13 4.96 6.63 -7.68
C ILE A 13 4.02 5.60 -8.29
N VAL A 14 3.41 4.77 -7.44
CA VAL A 14 2.52 3.68 -7.86
C VAL A 14 1.15 3.90 -7.22
N ILE A 15 0.13 4.12 -8.06
CA ILE A 15 -1.26 4.19 -7.65
C ILE A 15 -1.88 2.83 -8.03
N SER A 16 -2.34 2.07 -7.04
CA SER A 16 -2.92 0.75 -7.28
C SER A 16 -4.10 0.48 -6.38
N HIS A 17 -5.10 -0.21 -6.94
CA HIS A 17 -6.17 -0.82 -6.16
C HIS A 17 -5.77 -2.15 -5.53
N ARG A 18 -4.62 -2.74 -5.90
CA ARG A 18 -4.14 -4.02 -5.36
C ARG A 18 -3.06 -3.77 -4.31
N LEU A 19 -3.39 -4.02 -3.05
CA LEU A 19 -2.47 -3.81 -1.93
C LEU A 19 -1.21 -4.69 -2.02
N ALA A 20 -1.32 -5.88 -2.59
CA ALA A 20 -0.17 -6.77 -2.83
C ALA A 20 0.92 -6.12 -3.71
N THR A 21 0.53 -5.25 -4.65
CA THR A 21 1.47 -4.56 -5.55
C THR A 21 2.30 -3.51 -4.82
N ILE A 22 1.72 -2.86 -3.81
CA ILE A 22 2.34 -1.74 -3.07
C ILE A 22 2.96 -2.18 -1.74
N ARG A 23 2.80 -3.45 -1.35
CA ARG A 23 3.33 -4.01 -0.08
C ARG A 23 4.83 -3.77 0.11
N ASP A 24 5.58 -3.89 -0.98
CA ASP A 24 7.04 -3.79 -0.98
C ASP A 24 7.55 -2.36 -1.26
N ALA A 25 6.67 -1.35 -1.23
CA ALA A 25 7.07 0.05 -1.38
C ALA A 25 7.80 0.56 -0.13
N ASP A 26 8.74 1.49 -0.34
CA ASP A 26 9.49 2.14 0.75
C ASP A 26 8.55 2.93 1.69
N ALA A 27 7.53 3.55 1.12
CA ALA A 27 6.46 4.23 1.83
C ALA A 27 5.13 4.09 1.09
N ILE A 28 4.05 3.96 1.84
CA ILE A 28 2.68 3.91 1.35
C ILE A 28 1.92 5.10 1.90
N LEU A 29 1.26 5.86 1.02
CA LEU A 29 0.41 6.99 1.38
C LEU A 29 -1.04 6.50 1.39
N VAL A 30 -1.70 6.60 2.53
CA VAL A 30 -3.12 6.27 2.66
C VAL A 30 -3.92 7.55 2.45
N LEU A 31 -4.75 7.57 1.41
CA LEU A 31 -5.66 8.67 1.14
C LEU A 31 -7.07 8.28 1.59
N ASP A 32 -7.73 9.18 2.31
CA ASP A 32 -9.14 9.06 2.69
C ASP A 32 -9.84 10.40 2.49
N ASN A 33 -11.00 10.39 1.83
CA ASN A 33 -11.80 11.60 1.54
C ASN A 33 -10.99 12.76 0.91
N GLY A 34 -10.04 12.44 0.02
CA GLY A 34 -9.19 13.45 -0.65
C GLY A 34 -8.06 14.00 0.21
N MET A 35 -7.87 13.49 1.43
CA MET A 35 -6.85 13.93 2.38
C MET A 35 -5.84 12.82 2.66
N LEU A 36 -4.61 13.20 2.99
CA LEU A 36 -3.61 12.27 3.47
C LEU A 36 -3.95 11.84 4.90
N ASN A 37 -4.28 10.56 5.06
CA ASN A 37 -4.67 9.99 6.35
C ASN A 37 -3.46 9.52 7.17
N ASP A 38 -2.52 8.80 6.55
CA ASP A 38 -1.29 8.29 7.18
C ASP A 38 -0.23 7.95 6.11
N VAL A 39 1.02 7.83 6.54
CA VAL A 39 2.16 7.39 5.73
C VAL A 39 3.03 6.44 6.53
N GLY A 40 3.40 5.32 5.92
CA GLY A 40 4.33 4.37 6.54
C GLY A 40 4.63 3.17 5.66
N SER A 41 5.42 2.25 6.19
CA SER A 41 5.58 0.95 5.56
C SER A 41 4.30 0.11 5.71
N HIS A 42 4.17 -0.93 4.89
CA HIS A 42 3.06 -1.89 5.01
C HIS A 42 2.88 -2.40 6.45
N ALA A 43 3.96 -2.80 7.12
CA ALA A 43 3.91 -3.33 8.48
C ALA A 43 3.43 -2.29 9.50
N GLN A 44 3.91 -1.05 9.39
CA GLN A 44 3.50 0.04 10.28
C GLN A 44 2.02 0.37 10.11
N LEU A 45 1.57 0.49 8.86
CA LEU A 45 0.18 0.83 8.54
C LEU A 45 -0.78 -0.29 8.93
N LEU A 46 -0.40 -1.55 8.74
CA LEU A 46 -1.23 -2.68 9.17
C LEU A 46 -1.46 -2.70 10.69
N GLN A 47 -0.46 -2.27 11.47
CA GLN A 47 -0.55 -2.22 12.94
C GLN A 47 -1.38 -1.05 13.46
N ARG A 48 -1.24 0.15 12.88
CA ARG A 48 -1.80 1.38 13.47
C ARG A 48 -2.87 2.07 12.65
N ASN A 49 -3.00 1.76 11.37
CA ASN A 49 -3.93 2.45 10.48
C ASN A 49 -5.16 1.58 10.19
N PHE A 50 -6.31 2.00 10.73
CA PHE A 50 -7.57 1.29 10.57
C PHE A 50 -8.02 1.20 9.11
N VAL A 51 -7.91 2.29 8.35
CA VAL A 51 -8.35 2.35 6.93
C VAL A 51 -7.54 1.37 6.09
N TYR A 52 -6.22 1.39 6.23
CA TYR A 52 -5.33 0.47 5.52
C TYR A 52 -5.58 -0.98 5.88
N ASN A 53 -5.74 -1.28 7.18
CA ASN A 53 -6.02 -2.63 7.66
C ASN A 53 -7.38 -3.15 7.12
N GLN A 54 -8.42 -2.32 7.13
CA GLN A 54 -9.72 -2.67 6.55
C GLN A 54 -9.60 -2.99 5.05
N LEU A 55 -8.93 -2.13 4.28
CA LEU A 55 -8.70 -2.37 2.85
C LEU A 55 -7.89 -3.65 2.60
N TRP A 56 -6.89 -3.92 3.44
CA TRP A 56 -6.06 -5.13 3.35
C TRP A 56 -6.91 -6.38 3.55
N ASN A 57 -7.72 -6.41 4.61
CA ASN A 57 -8.59 -7.53 4.91
C ASN A 57 -9.60 -7.73 3.78
N GLN A 58 -10.26 -6.68 3.27
CA GLN A 58 -11.19 -6.81 2.15
C GLN A 58 -10.58 -7.48 0.90
N GLN A 59 -9.29 -7.22 0.63
CA GLN A 59 -8.59 -7.84 -0.51
C GLN A 59 -8.06 -9.24 -0.22
N HIS A 60 -7.96 -9.64 1.06
CA HIS A 60 -7.49 -10.96 1.49
C HIS A 60 -8.62 -11.90 1.93
N SER A 61 -9.81 -11.37 2.24
CA SER A 61 -11.01 -12.14 2.63
C SER A 61 -11.68 -12.91 1.49
N GLY A 62 -11.00 -13.07 0.35
CA GLY A 62 -11.38 -14.04 -0.69
C GLY A 62 -10.84 -15.46 -0.44
N ALA A 63 -10.13 -15.69 0.66
CA ALA A 63 -9.64 -16.99 1.09
C ALA A 63 -10.42 -17.47 2.33
N ALA A 64 -11.66 -17.92 2.11
CA ALA A 64 -12.41 -18.77 3.02
C ALA A 64 -12.90 -19.99 2.24
#